data_AF-A0A357CH23-F1
#
_entry.id   AF-A0A357CH23-F1
#
_cell.length_a   1.000
_cell.length_b   1.000
_cell.length_c   1.000
_cell.angle_alpha   90.00
_cell.angle_beta   90.00
_cell.angle_gamma   90.00
#
_symmetry.space_group_name_H-M   'P 1'
#
loop_
_entity.id
_entity.type
_entity.pdbx_description
1 polymer ?
#
loop_
_entity_poly.entity_id
_entity_poly.type
_entity_poly.pdbx_seq_one_letter_code
_entity_poly.pdbx_strand_id
1 'polypeptide(L)' 'DSEDTMRFSTLQGVKPMIETYPLEKAADAYARMMSGKARFRVVLVP' A
#
# COMPACT_ATOMS: atom_id res chain seq x y z
N ASP A 1 -16.34 -12.60 2.95
CA ASP A 1 -15.44 -12.51 1.78
C ASP A 1 -14.20 -11.66 2.02
N SER A 2 -14.30 -10.33 2.16
CA SER A 2 -13.13 -9.48 2.50
C SER A 2 -12.56 -9.80 3.89
N GLU A 3 -13.42 -10.02 4.88
CA GLU A 3 -13.00 -10.42 6.23
C GLU A 3 -12.34 -11.80 6.25
N ASP A 4 -12.86 -12.75 5.47
CA ASP A 4 -12.30 -14.10 5.35
C ASP A 4 -10.92 -14.08 4.69
N THR A 5 -10.77 -13.26 3.64
CA THR A 5 -9.47 -13.01 3.00
C THR A 5 -8.48 -12.39 3.98
N MET A 6 -8.89 -11.39 4.77
CA MET A 6 -8.03 -10.78 5.79
C MET A 6 -7.59 -11.78 6.87
N ARG A 7 -8.51 -12.65 7.31
CA ARG A 7 -8.22 -13.73 8.27
C ARG A 7 -7.22 -14.72 7.69
N PHE A 8 -7.42 -15.17 6.45
CA PHE A 8 -6.49 -16.05 5.75
C PHE A 8 -5.11 -15.40 5.61
N SER A 9 -5.03 -14.15 5.12
CA SER A 9 -3.76 -13.44 4.97
C SER A 9 -3.01 -13.31 6.29
N THR A 10 -3.72 -13.06 7.38
CA THR A 10 -3.13 -12.99 8.72
C THR A 10 -2.60 -14.35 9.17
N LEU A 11 -3.39 -15.43 9.02
CA LEU A 11 -3.01 -16.78 9.41
C LEU A 11 -1.84 -17.34 8.58
N GLN A 12 -1.77 -16.99 7.30
CA GLN A 12 -0.73 -17.46 6.38
C GLN A 12 0.47 -16.50 6.29
N GLY A 13 0.45 -15.38 7.03
CA GLY A 13 1.52 -14.39 7.00
C GLY A 13 1.69 -13.65 5.67
N VAL A 14 0.64 -13.58 4.85
CA VAL A 14 0.65 -12.85 3.58
C VAL A 14 0.64 -11.35 3.88
N LYS A 15 1.76 -10.68 3.61
CA LYS A 15 1.92 -9.24 3.81
C LYS A 15 1.95 -8.49 2.47
N PRO A 16 1.19 -7.40 2.32
CA PRO A 16 1.32 -6.57 1.14
C PRO A 16 2.67 -5.87 1.14
N MET A 17 3.29 -5.77 -0.03
CA MET A 17 4.44 -4.90 -0.23
C MET A 17 3.88 -3.49 -0.47
N ILE A 18 4.32 -2.51 0.32
CA ILE A 18 3.82 -1.13 0.26
C ILE A 18 4.95 -0.11 0.35
N GLU A 19 4.72 1.07 -0.23
CA GLU A 19 5.56 2.26 -0.08
C GLU A 19 4.76 3.31 0.70
N THR A 20 5.26 3.68 1.88
CA THR A 20 4.53 4.56 2.80
C THR A 20 4.95 6.02 2.61
N TYR A 21 3.95 6.90 2.50
CA TYR A 21 4.15 8.35 2.41
C TYR A 21 3.29 9.06 3.46
N PRO A 22 3.78 10.13 4.10
CA PRO A 22 2.95 10.97 4.95
C PRO A 22 1.90 11.70 4.09
N LEU A 23 0.72 11.95 4.67
CA LEU A 23 -0.43 12.53 3.95
C LEU A 23 -0.10 13.90 3.33
N GLU A 24 0.76 14.69 3.95
CA GLU A 24 1.22 15.98 3.44
C GLU A 24 1.97 15.86 2.11
N LYS A 25 2.53 14.67 1.81
CA LYS A 25 3.26 14.37 0.57
C LYS A 25 2.42 13.61 -0.44
N ALA A 26 1.09 13.72 -0.38
CA ALA A 26 0.19 13.03 -1.31
C ALA A 26 0.50 13.33 -2.79
N ALA A 27 0.88 14.57 -3.13
CA ALA A 27 1.24 14.95 -4.51
C ALA A 27 2.47 14.19 -5.01
N ASP A 28 3.52 14.08 -4.17
CA ASP A 28 4.74 13.33 -4.49
C ASP A 28 4.45 11.82 -4.61
N ALA A 29 3.63 11.29 -3.70
CA ALA A 29 3.20 9.91 -3.68
C ALA A 29 2.40 9.54 -4.95
N TYR A 30 1.55 10.46 -5.42
CA TYR A 30 0.80 10.30 -6.67
C TYR A 30 1.71 10.35 -7.90
N ALA A 31 2.64 11.31 -7.96
CA ALA A 31 3.62 11.38 -9.03
C ALA A 31 4.48 10.11 -9.09
N ARG A 32 4.87 9.58 -7.93
CA ARG A 32 5.57 8.29 -7.80
C ARG A 32 4.76 7.13 -8.38
N MET A 33 3.48 7.03 -8.04
CA MET A 33 2.56 6.02 -8.58
C MET A 33 2.48 6.12 -10.11
N MET A 34 2.29 7.33 -10.64
CA MET A 34 2.14 7.59 -12.08
C MET A 34 3.43 7.38 -12.87
N SER A 35 4.60 7.52 -12.23
CA SER A 35 5.90 7.30 -12.86
C SER A 35 6.18 5.85 -13.26
N GLY A 36 5.32 4.89 -12.84
CA GLY A 36 5.53 3.46 -13.05
C GLY A 36 6.73 2.89 -12.28
N LYS A 37 7.45 3.72 -11.50
CA LYS A 37 8.58 3.31 -10.66
C LYS A 37 8.14 2.80 -9.28
N ALA A 38 6.88 3.01 -8.91
CA ALA A 38 6.30 2.37 -7.74
C ALA A 38 6.27 0.85 -8.00
N ARG A 39 7.18 0.11 -7.36
CA ARG A 39 7.23 -1.35 -7.50
C ARG A 39 6.03 -2.03 -6.85
N PHE A 40 5.34 -1.34 -5.93
CA PHE A 40 4.23 -1.85 -5.14
C PHE A 40 3.22 -0.74 -4.78
N ARG A 41 2.28 -1.03 -3.87
CA ARG A 41 1.16 -0.12 -3.56
C ARG A 41 1.62 1.06 -2.69
N VAL A 42 1.35 2.28 -3.13
CA VAL A 42 1.55 3.50 -2.36
C VAL A 42 0.43 3.61 -1.30
N VAL A 43 0.81 3.85 -0.04
CA VAL A 43 -0.11 4.01 1.09
C VAL A 43 0.20 5.31 1.81
N LEU A 44 -0.83 6.14 1.99
CA LEU A 44 -0.74 7.38 2.76
C LEU A 44 -0.99 7.08 4.24
N VAL A 45 -0.15 7.64 5.11
CA VAL A 45 -0.31 7.59 6.56
C VAL A 45 -0.57 8.98 7.11
N PRO A 46 -1.40 9.12 8.17
CA PRO A 46 -1.61 10.39 8.86
C PRO A 46 -0.32 10.96 9.47
#